data_AF-A0A850YVI1-F1
#
_entry.id   AF-A0A850YVI1-F1
#
_cell.length_a   1.000
_cell.length_b   1.000
_cell.length_c   1.000
_cell.angle_alpha   90.00
_cell.angle_beta   90.00
_cell.angle_gamma   90.00
#
_symmetry.space_group_name_H-M   'P 1'
#
loop_
_entity.id
_entity.type
_entity.pdbx_description
1 polymer ?
#
loop_
_entity_poly.entity_id
_entity_poly.type
_entity_poly.pdbx_seq_one_letter_code
_entity_poly.pdbx_strand_id
1 'polypeptide(L)'
;EYQWKGPFYFIQGADPQFGLMKAWTHGDTNNGDDEWEEEIKLAEQAVQAVNKLNPKPKFFVLCGDLVHGMPGTRWKKNQEQDLKDVLKNTDQDIPLVFVSGNHDIGNTPTRETIDDYCKNWGDDYFSFWVGGVFFLVLNSQLYFDSSKCPELRQAQDAWLDEQLAVAANQKCRHIIVFQHIPLFLSKPDEDDDYFNLGKSVRQEIMEKFHKAGIFSNF
;
A
#
# COMPACT_ATOMS: atom_id res chain seq x y z
N GLU A 1 4.33 19.61 -1.92
CA GLU A 1 3.73 20.97 -1.92
C GLU A 1 2.88 21.17 -0.65
N TYR A 2 3.29 22.02 0.29
CA TYR A 2 2.64 22.18 1.61
C TYR A 2 1.40 23.10 1.63
N GLN A 3 1.24 23.96 0.63
CA GLN A 3 0.18 24.96 0.61
C GLN A 3 -0.98 24.50 -0.26
N TRP A 4 -2.20 24.65 0.25
CA TRP A 4 -3.43 24.41 -0.52
C TRP A 4 -3.60 25.47 -1.61
N LYS A 5 -3.68 25.02 -2.87
CA LYS A 5 -3.85 25.89 -4.05
C LYS A 5 -5.17 25.67 -4.79
N GLY A 6 -5.90 24.61 -4.48
CA GLY A 6 -7.13 24.23 -5.16
C GLY A 6 -7.32 22.72 -5.20
N PRO A 7 -8.49 22.26 -5.67
CA PRO A 7 -8.77 20.83 -5.79
C PRO A 7 -7.81 20.17 -6.77
N PHE A 8 -7.47 18.92 -6.48
CA PHE A 8 -6.74 18.02 -7.35
C PHE A 8 -7.29 16.61 -7.18
N TYR A 9 -6.82 15.68 -8.00
CA TYR A 9 -7.14 14.26 -7.85
C TYR A 9 -5.90 13.40 -8.05
N PHE A 10 -5.98 12.16 -7.57
CA PHE A 10 -4.99 11.10 -7.71
C PHE A 10 -5.72 9.81 -8.07
N ILE A 11 -4.99 8.78 -8.49
CA ILE A 11 -5.54 7.46 -8.78
C ILE A 11 -5.11 6.50 -7.67
N GLN A 12 -6.06 5.71 -7.16
CA GLN A 12 -5.79 4.56 -6.31
C GLN A 12 -6.06 3.29 -7.12
N GLY A 13 -5.04 2.45 -7.25
CA GLY A 13 -5.15 1.05 -7.63
C GLY A 13 -4.74 0.18 -6.45
N ALA A 14 -5.03 -1.11 -6.55
CA ALA A 14 -4.62 -2.11 -5.57
C ALA A 14 -4.51 -3.45 -6.30
N ASP A 15 -3.74 -4.37 -5.73
CA ASP A 15 -3.74 -5.78 -6.11
C ASP A 15 -3.51 -6.05 -7.61
N PRO A 16 -2.48 -5.47 -8.26
CA PRO A 16 -2.13 -5.91 -9.61
C PRO A 16 -1.75 -7.41 -9.63
N GLN A 17 -1.25 -7.95 -8.51
CA GLN A 17 -1.10 -9.38 -8.20
C GLN A 17 -0.69 -10.26 -9.39
N PHE A 18 0.43 -9.92 -10.04
CA PHE A 18 0.97 -10.72 -11.14
C PHE A 18 1.17 -12.18 -10.69
N GLY A 19 0.50 -13.12 -11.36
CA GLY A 19 0.57 -14.56 -11.08
C GLY A 19 -0.61 -15.10 -10.27
N LEU A 20 -1.59 -14.27 -9.92
CA LEU A 20 -2.79 -14.70 -9.17
C LEU A 20 -3.79 -15.45 -10.03
N MET A 21 -4.06 -15.00 -11.27
CA MET A 21 -5.20 -15.49 -12.05
C MET A 21 -5.09 -17.00 -12.33
N LYS A 22 -3.90 -17.47 -12.68
CA LYS A 22 -3.64 -18.90 -12.90
C LYS A 22 -3.61 -19.68 -11.60
N ALA A 23 -2.93 -19.15 -10.56
CA ALA A 23 -2.90 -19.74 -9.23
C ALA A 23 -4.31 -20.00 -8.69
N TRP A 24 -5.22 -19.05 -8.90
CA TRP A 24 -6.64 -19.19 -8.54
C TRP A 24 -7.36 -20.25 -9.38
N THR A 25 -7.10 -20.28 -10.69
CA THR A 25 -7.74 -21.24 -11.62
C THR A 25 -7.33 -22.68 -11.31
N HIS A 26 -6.09 -22.91 -10.87
CA HIS A 26 -5.55 -24.24 -10.57
C HIS A 26 -5.63 -24.62 -9.08
N GLY A 27 -5.96 -23.68 -8.20
CA GLY A 27 -6.08 -23.88 -6.76
C GLY A 27 -4.75 -23.91 -5.99
N ASP A 28 -3.63 -23.49 -6.60
CA ASP A 28 -2.35 -23.30 -5.91
C ASP A 28 -2.08 -21.82 -5.63
N THR A 29 -2.79 -21.27 -4.64
CA THR A 29 -2.75 -19.84 -4.29
C THR A 29 -1.54 -19.45 -3.43
N ASN A 30 -0.59 -20.36 -3.16
CA ASN A 30 0.46 -20.15 -2.17
C ASN A 30 1.86 -19.95 -2.76
N ASN A 31 2.10 -20.42 -3.98
CA ASN A 31 3.46 -20.50 -4.53
C ASN A 31 3.77 -19.45 -5.61
N GLY A 32 2.77 -18.67 -6.03
CA GLY A 32 2.86 -17.94 -7.29
C GLY A 32 2.86 -18.90 -8.49
N ASP A 33 2.26 -18.49 -9.60
CA ASP A 33 2.31 -19.30 -10.82
C ASP A 33 3.41 -18.81 -11.78
N ASP A 34 3.76 -19.64 -12.75
CA ASP A 34 4.79 -19.36 -13.77
C ASP A 34 4.26 -18.58 -14.99
N GLU A 35 3.04 -18.06 -14.89
CA GLU A 35 2.28 -17.41 -15.96
C GLU A 35 1.49 -16.22 -15.38
N TRP A 36 1.56 -15.05 -16.05
CA TRP A 36 0.90 -13.81 -15.62
C TRP A 36 0.66 -12.82 -16.79
N GLU A 37 0.51 -13.33 -18.02
CA GLU A 37 0.33 -12.49 -19.21
C GLU A 37 -1.00 -11.72 -19.20
N GLU A 38 -2.06 -12.25 -18.58
CA GLU A 38 -3.32 -11.54 -18.47
C GLU A 38 -3.21 -10.37 -17.49
N GLU A 39 -2.54 -10.55 -16.36
CA GLU A 39 -2.25 -9.47 -15.42
C GLU A 39 -1.35 -8.39 -16.05
N ILE A 40 -0.36 -8.76 -16.88
CA ILE A 40 0.42 -7.81 -17.69
C ILE A 40 -0.51 -6.98 -18.57
N LYS A 41 -1.39 -7.61 -19.35
CA LYS A 41 -2.31 -6.89 -20.25
C LYS A 41 -3.23 -5.94 -19.50
N LEU A 42 -3.76 -6.37 -18.35
CA LEU A 42 -4.64 -5.54 -17.52
C LEU A 42 -3.89 -4.34 -16.93
N ALA A 43 -2.66 -4.55 -16.44
CA ALA A 43 -1.81 -3.48 -15.92
C ALA A 43 -1.40 -2.48 -17.03
N GLU A 44 -1.07 -2.97 -18.23
CA GLU A 44 -0.79 -2.12 -19.39
C GLU A 44 -2.01 -1.27 -19.77
N GLN A 45 -3.21 -1.86 -19.75
CA GLN A 45 -4.45 -1.11 -19.99
C GLN A 45 -4.69 -0.04 -18.92
N ALA A 46 -4.43 -0.35 -17.65
CA ALA A 46 -4.53 0.62 -16.56
C ALA A 46 -3.55 1.78 -16.75
N VAL A 47 -2.28 1.50 -17.04
CA VAL A 47 -1.26 2.52 -17.34
C VAL A 47 -1.67 3.38 -18.54
N GLN A 48 -2.14 2.77 -19.63
CA GLN A 48 -2.63 3.50 -20.80
C GLN A 48 -3.83 4.39 -20.47
N ALA A 49 -4.75 3.92 -19.62
CA ALA A 49 -5.91 4.71 -19.19
C ALA A 49 -5.47 5.91 -18.33
N VAL A 50 -4.60 5.69 -17.34
CA VAL A 50 -4.02 6.74 -16.48
C VAL A 50 -3.30 7.80 -17.33
N ASN A 51 -2.50 7.38 -18.31
CA ASN A 51 -1.78 8.29 -19.20
C ASN A 51 -2.70 9.15 -20.09
N LYS A 52 -3.92 8.71 -20.38
CA LYS A 52 -4.89 9.47 -21.19
C LYS A 52 -5.64 10.53 -20.39
N LEU A 53 -5.54 10.54 -19.07
CA LEU A 53 -6.26 11.49 -18.22
C LEU A 53 -5.73 12.92 -18.40
N ASN A 54 -6.67 13.88 -18.50
CA ASN A 54 -6.37 15.30 -18.62
C ASN A 54 -7.42 16.14 -17.84
N PRO A 55 -7.01 16.97 -16.84
CA PRO A 55 -5.63 17.20 -16.38
C PRO A 55 -5.00 15.93 -15.81
N LYS A 56 -3.68 15.84 -15.76
CA LYS A 56 -2.97 14.66 -15.21
C LYS A 56 -3.26 14.48 -13.70
N PRO A 57 -3.41 13.24 -13.20
CA PRO A 57 -3.49 13.01 -11.76
C PRO A 57 -2.19 13.43 -11.08
N LYS A 58 -2.26 13.81 -9.80
CA LYS A 58 -1.07 14.24 -9.06
C LYS A 58 -0.10 13.10 -8.74
N PHE A 59 -0.60 11.89 -8.64
CA PHE A 59 0.14 10.65 -8.47
C PHE A 59 -0.80 9.46 -8.71
N PHE A 60 -0.22 8.27 -8.82
CA PHE A 60 -0.92 6.99 -8.86
C PHE A 60 -0.37 6.09 -7.75
N VAL A 61 -1.21 5.72 -6.79
CA VAL A 61 -0.85 4.82 -5.69
C VAL A 61 -1.33 3.39 -5.97
N LEU A 62 -0.50 2.39 -5.65
CA LEU A 62 -0.84 0.97 -5.65
C LEU A 62 -0.84 0.44 -4.21
N CYS A 63 -2.03 0.11 -3.70
CA CYS A 63 -2.26 -0.29 -2.30
C CYS A 63 -1.97 -1.77 -2.04
N GLY A 64 -0.71 -2.19 -2.17
CA GLY A 64 -0.25 -3.52 -1.77
C GLY A 64 -0.58 -4.64 -2.75
N ASP A 65 -0.02 -5.81 -2.42
CA ASP A 65 -0.10 -7.04 -3.18
C ASP A 65 0.27 -6.81 -4.65
N LEU A 66 1.48 -6.26 -4.81
CA LEU A 66 2.01 -5.87 -6.11
C LEU A 66 2.18 -7.11 -7.01
N VAL A 67 2.62 -8.22 -6.43
CA VAL A 67 2.78 -9.50 -7.11
C VAL A 67 2.20 -10.62 -6.27
N HIS A 68 1.80 -11.73 -6.89
CA HIS A 68 1.23 -12.85 -6.14
C HIS A 68 2.31 -13.71 -5.46
N GLY A 69 3.53 -13.72 -5.96
CA GLY A 69 4.63 -14.46 -5.35
C GLY A 69 4.99 -13.92 -3.96
N MET A 70 4.74 -14.72 -2.92
CA MET A 70 5.17 -14.45 -1.54
C MET A 70 6.71 -14.39 -1.45
N PRO A 71 7.29 -13.71 -0.42
CA PRO A 71 8.73 -13.71 -0.21
C PRO A 71 9.34 -15.12 -0.20
N GLY A 72 10.44 -15.30 -0.94
CA GLY A 72 11.14 -16.58 -1.07
C GLY A 72 10.56 -17.56 -2.10
N THR A 73 9.42 -17.23 -2.73
CA THR A 73 8.89 -18.05 -3.83
C THR A 73 9.72 -17.92 -5.11
N ARG A 74 9.63 -18.94 -5.97
CA ARG A 74 10.44 -19.05 -7.20
C ARG A 74 10.22 -17.89 -8.16
N TRP A 75 8.97 -17.44 -8.30
CA TRP A 75 8.54 -16.53 -9.37
C TRP A 75 8.43 -15.06 -8.97
N LYS A 76 8.47 -14.75 -7.67
CA LYS A 76 8.31 -13.37 -7.16
C LYS A 76 9.16 -12.36 -7.92
N LYS A 77 10.46 -12.61 -8.06
CA LYS A 77 11.38 -11.68 -8.73
C LYS A 77 11.04 -11.42 -10.20
N ASN A 78 10.54 -12.43 -10.89
CA ASN A 78 10.13 -12.31 -12.30
C ASN A 78 8.85 -11.47 -12.40
N GLN A 79 7.86 -11.77 -11.55
CA GLN A 79 6.61 -11.00 -11.47
C GLN A 79 6.89 -9.53 -11.12
N GLU A 80 7.79 -9.25 -10.18
CA GLU A 80 8.15 -7.88 -9.79
C GLU A 80 8.84 -7.13 -10.92
N GLN A 81 9.72 -7.82 -11.65
CA GLN A 81 10.42 -7.23 -12.79
C GLN A 81 9.43 -6.85 -13.90
N ASP A 82 8.52 -7.76 -14.26
CA ASP A 82 7.54 -7.50 -15.32
C ASP A 82 6.54 -6.41 -14.91
N LEU A 83 6.10 -6.38 -13.64
CA LEU A 83 5.25 -5.29 -13.15
C LEU A 83 5.98 -3.94 -13.26
N LYS A 84 7.25 -3.86 -12.84
CA LYS A 84 8.08 -2.65 -12.99
C LYS A 84 8.21 -2.26 -14.46
N ASP A 85 8.35 -3.23 -15.35
CA ASP A 85 8.45 -3.01 -16.79
C ASP A 85 7.14 -2.50 -17.42
N VAL A 86 5.98 -2.84 -16.86
CA VAL A 86 4.70 -2.23 -17.25
C VAL A 86 4.61 -0.81 -16.69
N LEU A 87 4.86 -0.65 -15.39
CA LEU A 87 4.67 0.60 -14.66
C LEU A 87 5.61 1.73 -15.13
N LYS A 88 6.81 1.41 -15.63
CA LYS A 88 7.74 2.41 -16.21
C LYS A 88 7.15 3.19 -17.40
N ASN A 89 6.08 2.66 -18.01
CA ASN A 89 5.38 3.32 -19.11
C ASN A 89 4.33 4.33 -18.62
N THR A 90 4.14 4.47 -17.31
CA THR A 90 3.34 5.56 -16.73
C THR A 90 3.99 6.90 -17.09
N ASP A 91 3.17 7.88 -17.45
CA ASP A 91 3.62 9.22 -17.82
C ASP A 91 4.53 9.78 -16.72
N GLN A 92 5.71 10.29 -17.11
CA GLN A 92 6.74 10.76 -16.18
C GLN A 92 6.27 11.90 -15.25
N ASP A 93 5.21 12.62 -15.63
CA ASP A 93 4.60 13.67 -14.82
C ASP A 93 3.63 13.12 -13.75
N ILE A 94 3.41 11.81 -13.71
CA ILE A 94 2.57 11.10 -12.73
C ILE A 94 3.47 10.23 -11.84
N PRO A 95 3.88 10.71 -10.65
CA PRO A 95 4.60 9.90 -9.68
C PRO A 95 3.84 8.64 -9.28
N LEU A 96 4.57 7.54 -9.10
CA LEU A 96 4.05 6.29 -8.54
C LEU A 96 4.31 6.23 -7.03
N VAL A 97 3.34 5.72 -6.28
CA VAL A 97 3.41 5.51 -4.83
C VAL A 97 3.09 4.04 -4.56
N PHE A 98 3.95 3.35 -3.80
CA PHE A 98 3.78 1.92 -3.50
C PHE A 98 3.50 1.74 -2.02
N VAL A 99 2.51 0.90 -1.72
CA VAL A 99 2.17 0.43 -0.38
C VAL A 99 2.49 -1.06 -0.34
N SER A 100 2.98 -1.57 0.78
CA SER A 100 3.24 -3.00 0.94
C SER A 100 1.96 -3.76 1.33
N GLY A 101 1.73 -4.91 0.71
CA GLY A 101 0.75 -5.91 1.11
C GLY A 101 1.37 -7.20 1.63
N ASN A 102 0.54 -8.17 2.02
CA ASN A 102 1.04 -9.42 2.62
C ASN A 102 1.80 -10.29 1.60
N HIS A 103 1.52 -10.19 0.30
CA HIS A 103 2.30 -10.87 -0.73
C HIS A 103 3.66 -10.21 -1.00
N ASP A 104 3.80 -8.96 -0.59
CA ASP A 104 5.04 -8.20 -0.79
C ASP A 104 6.07 -8.51 0.30
N ILE A 105 5.63 -8.57 1.56
CA ILE A 105 6.49 -8.70 2.75
C ILE A 105 6.20 -9.95 3.62
N GLY A 106 5.17 -10.73 3.30
CA GLY A 106 4.77 -11.95 3.98
C GLY A 106 3.68 -11.75 5.04
N ASN A 107 2.84 -12.75 5.30
CA ASN A 107 1.77 -12.68 6.33
C ASN A 107 2.31 -12.40 7.74
N THR A 108 3.49 -12.92 8.05
CA THR A 108 4.24 -12.63 9.28
C THR A 108 5.61 -12.10 8.86
N PRO A 109 5.75 -10.80 8.56
CA PRO A 109 6.96 -10.23 8.02
C PRO A 109 8.14 -10.39 8.97
N THR A 110 9.34 -10.45 8.40
CA THR A 110 10.60 -10.38 9.14
C THR A 110 11.36 -9.14 8.70
N ARG A 111 12.45 -8.81 9.40
CA ARG A 111 13.35 -7.74 8.97
C ARG A 111 13.85 -7.97 7.54
N GLU A 112 14.19 -9.21 7.20
CA GLU A 112 14.72 -9.56 5.89
C GLU A 112 13.70 -9.37 4.77
N THR A 113 12.42 -9.71 5.00
CA THR A 113 11.38 -9.54 3.98
C THR A 113 11.02 -8.07 3.78
N ILE A 114 11.02 -7.27 4.85
CA ILE A 114 10.82 -5.82 4.77
C ILE A 114 12.02 -5.14 4.08
N ASP A 115 13.26 -5.52 4.44
CA ASP A 115 14.46 -4.97 3.81
C ASP A 115 14.51 -5.29 2.30
N ASP A 116 14.07 -6.49 1.89
CA ASP A 116 13.96 -6.86 0.47
C ASP A 116 12.89 -6.03 -0.25
N TYR A 117 11.73 -5.79 0.37
CA TYR A 117 10.73 -4.87 -0.17
C TYR A 117 11.31 -3.46 -0.32
N CYS A 118 11.92 -2.91 0.74
CA CYS A 118 12.45 -1.55 0.74
C CYS A 118 13.52 -1.35 -0.35
N LYS A 119 14.36 -2.36 -0.57
CA LYS A 119 15.35 -2.35 -1.64
C LYS A 119 14.73 -2.31 -3.05
N ASN A 120 13.56 -2.92 -3.23
CA ASN A 120 12.94 -3.12 -4.53
C ASN A 120 11.85 -2.08 -4.88
N TRP A 121 11.16 -1.53 -3.87
CA TRP A 121 9.97 -0.70 -4.03
C TRP A 121 10.04 0.63 -3.28
N GLY A 122 11.05 0.83 -2.43
CA GLY A 122 11.18 2.00 -1.56
C GLY A 122 10.58 1.75 -0.16
N ASP A 123 10.64 2.77 0.69
CA ASP A 123 10.26 2.67 2.11
C ASP A 123 8.87 2.03 2.31
N ASP A 124 8.74 1.15 3.31
CA ASP A 124 7.50 0.41 3.61
C ASP A 124 6.44 1.26 4.35
N TYR A 125 6.88 2.33 5.00
CA TYR A 125 6.02 3.40 5.50
C TYR A 125 6.71 4.76 5.36
N PHE A 126 5.94 5.78 4.99
CA PHE A 126 6.47 7.14 4.79
C PHE A 126 5.33 8.16 4.69
N SER A 127 5.70 9.44 4.65
CA SER A 127 4.74 10.53 4.52
C SER A 127 5.15 11.49 3.41
N PHE A 128 4.17 12.15 2.79
CA PHE A 128 4.42 13.13 1.75
C PHE A 128 3.31 14.17 1.64
N TRP A 129 3.61 15.29 0.96
CA TRP A 129 2.70 16.43 0.84
C TRP A 129 2.36 16.74 -0.62
N VAL A 130 1.08 16.79 -0.96
CA VAL A 130 0.59 17.20 -2.28
C VAL A 130 -0.50 18.24 -2.11
N GLY A 131 -0.31 19.42 -2.71
CA GLY A 131 -1.30 20.50 -2.69
C GLY A 131 -1.85 20.86 -1.31
N GLY A 132 -1.05 20.78 -0.23
CA GLY A 132 -1.49 21.04 1.15
C GLY A 132 -2.30 19.93 1.83
N VAL A 133 -2.40 18.76 1.20
CA VAL A 133 -2.87 17.51 1.81
C VAL A 133 -1.66 16.69 2.24
N PHE A 134 -1.75 16.12 3.44
CA PHE A 134 -0.73 15.27 4.02
C PHE A 134 -1.11 13.79 3.83
N PHE A 135 -0.23 13.02 3.23
CA PHE A 135 -0.44 11.60 2.96
C PHE A 135 0.47 10.76 3.83
N LEU A 136 -0.07 9.67 4.36
CA LEU A 136 0.64 8.67 5.14
C LEU A 136 0.50 7.33 4.42
N VAL A 137 1.61 6.65 4.21
CA VAL A 137 1.65 5.25 3.76
C VAL A 137 2.07 4.41 4.95
N LEU A 138 1.28 3.41 5.31
CA LEU A 138 1.54 2.52 6.44
C LEU A 138 1.78 1.09 5.96
N ASN A 139 2.74 0.42 6.59
CA ASN A 139 2.87 -1.02 6.51
C ASN A 139 1.85 -1.64 7.47
N SER A 140 0.67 -1.97 6.95
CA SER A 140 -0.40 -2.60 7.75
C SER A 140 -0.09 -4.03 8.18
N GLN A 141 0.90 -4.69 7.57
CA GLN A 141 1.25 -6.05 7.95
C GLN A 141 1.90 -6.11 9.34
N LEU A 142 2.63 -5.06 9.72
CA LEU A 142 3.12 -4.88 11.09
C LEU A 142 1.97 -4.72 12.11
N TYR A 143 0.80 -4.29 11.64
CA TYR A 143 -0.41 -4.21 12.45
C TYR A 143 -1.15 -5.55 12.54
N PHE A 144 -1.05 -6.36 11.51
CA PHE A 144 -1.67 -7.68 11.43
C PHE A 144 -0.88 -8.74 12.23
N ASP A 145 0.41 -8.90 11.96
CA ASP A 145 1.27 -9.86 12.68
C ASP A 145 2.76 -9.46 12.63
N SER A 146 3.21 -8.69 13.61
CA SER A 146 4.62 -8.35 13.79
C SER A 146 5.37 -9.30 14.73
N SER A 147 4.90 -10.53 14.96
CA SER A 147 5.48 -11.44 15.98
C SER A 147 6.95 -11.77 15.75
N LYS A 148 7.43 -11.69 14.51
CA LYS A 148 8.85 -11.91 14.14
C LYS A 148 9.70 -10.63 14.07
N CYS A 149 9.09 -9.45 14.17
CA CYS A 149 9.77 -8.16 14.12
C CYS A 149 9.06 -7.08 14.96
N PRO A 150 8.79 -7.33 16.26
CA PRO A 150 8.01 -6.41 17.09
C PRO A 150 8.66 -5.03 17.22
N GLU A 151 9.97 -4.93 17.07
CA GLU A 151 10.70 -3.66 17.09
C GLU A 151 10.42 -2.78 15.87
N LEU A 152 10.11 -3.37 14.70
CA LEU A 152 9.73 -2.62 13.51
C LEU A 152 8.32 -2.04 13.64
N ARG A 153 7.39 -2.80 14.23
CA ARG A 153 6.07 -2.29 14.61
C ARG A 153 6.20 -1.09 15.56
N GLN A 154 7.00 -1.20 16.62
CA GLN A 154 7.22 -0.10 17.55
C GLN A 154 7.82 1.15 16.88
N ALA A 155 8.73 0.96 15.92
CA ALA A 155 9.30 2.06 15.14
C ALA A 155 8.25 2.77 14.29
N GLN A 156 7.37 2.03 13.60
CA GLN A 156 6.26 2.60 12.84
C GLN A 156 5.27 3.35 13.76
N ASP A 157 4.96 2.82 14.94
CA ASP A 157 4.04 3.47 15.88
C ASP A 157 4.60 4.80 16.38
N ALA A 158 5.88 4.85 16.77
CA ALA A 158 6.54 6.07 17.19
C ALA A 158 6.60 7.10 16.05
N TRP A 159 6.95 6.65 14.84
CA TRP A 159 6.98 7.50 13.66
C TRP A 159 5.59 8.07 13.33
N LEU A 160 4.54 7.25 13.41
CA LEU A 160 3.18 7.69 13.12
C LEU A 160 2.76 8.78 14.12
N ASP A 161 3.02 8.59 15.41
CA ASP A 161 2.71 9.60 16.44
C ASP A 161 3.43 10.93 16.16
N GLU A 162 4.69 10.88 15.70
CA GLU A 162 5.43 12.08 15.26
C GLU A 162 4.79 12.74 14.04
N GLN A 163 4.38 11.97 13.02
CA GLN A 163 3.72 12.52 11.82
C GLN A 163 2.39 13.18 12.14
N LEU A 164 1.59 12.60 13.04
CA LEU A 164 0.32 13.19 13.49
C LEU A 164 0.55 14.50 14.24
N ALA A 165 1.61 14.59 15.05
CA ALA A 165 2.01 15.84 15.71
C ALA A 165 2.46 16.91 14.70
N VAL A 166 3.21 16.53 13.65
CA VAL A 166 3.59 17.42 12.56
C VAL A 166 2.36 17.96 11.84
N ALA A 167 1.41 17.09 11.51
CA ALA A 167 0.18 17.45 10.80
C ALA A 167 -0.66 18.46 11.60
N ALA A 168 -0.78 18.24 12.92
CA ALA A 168 -1.46 19.16 13.84
C ALA A 168 -0.84 20.56 13.85
N ASN A 169 0.50 20.64 13.83
CA ASN A 169 1.23 21.92 13.85
C ASN A 169 1.17 22.67 12.50
N GLN A 170 1.20 21.95 11.38
CA GLN A 170 1.24 22.55 10.04
C GLN A 170 -0.13 22.99 9.50
N LYS A 171 -1.21 22.75 10.26
CA LYS A 171 -2.60 23.04 9.83
C LYS A 171 -2.91 22.44 8.45
N CYS A 172 -2.56 21.17 8.26
CA CYS A 172 -2.88 20.42 7.04
C CYS A 172 -4.36 20.56 6.68
N ARG A 173 -4.68 20.68 5.40
CA ARG A 173 -6.08 20.79 4.96
C ARG A 173 -6.83 19.46 5.17
N HIS A 174 -6.18 18.37 4.79
CA HIS A 174 -6.64 16.99 4.96
C HIS A 174 -5.44 16.10 5.26
N ILE A 175 -5.69 14.99 5.94
CA ILE A 175 -4.76 13.88 6.10
C ILE A 175 -5.41 12.65 5.49
N ILE A 176 -4.69 11.94 4.61
CA ILE A 176 -5.15 10.73 3.94
C ILE A 176 -4.15 9.61 4.24
N VAL A 177 -4.66 8.44 4.62
CA VAL A 177 -3.84 7.26 4.91
C VAL A 177 -4.03 6.22 3.82
N PHE A 178 -2.95 5.65 3.33
CA PHE A 178 -2.91 4.47 2.47
C PHE A 178 -2.31 3.29 3.23
N GLN A 179 -2.97 2.15 3.18
CA GLN A 179 -2.47 0.88 3.71
C GLN A 179 -3.13 -0.28 2.93
N HIS A 180 -2.59 -1.48 3.05
CA HIS A 180 -3.14 -2.62 2.30
C HIS A 180 -4.29 -3.32 3.05
N ILE A 181 -4.08 -3.65 4.33
CA ILE A 181 -5.11 -4.31 5.14
C ILE A 181 -6.06 -3.25 5.70
N PRO A 182 -7.35 -3.28 5.36
CA PRO A 182 -8.29 -2.30 5.87
C PRO A 182 -8.47 -2.43 7.38
N LEU A 183 -8.82 -1.32 8.03
CA LEU A 183 -9.18 -1.34 9.45
C LEU A 183 -10.30 -2.36 9.69
N PHE A 184 -11.36 -2.31 8.88
CA PHE A 184 -12.52 -3.20 8.88
C PHE A 184 -13.14 -3.26 7.47
N LEU A 185 -13.91 -4.31 7.17
CA LEU A 185 -14.59 -4.51 5.90
C LEU A 185 -15.99 -3.92 5.87
N SER A 186 -16.76 -4.11 6.95
CA SER A 186 -18.16 -3.71 7.04
C SER A 186 -18.43 -2.83 8.25
N LYS A 187 -17.98 -3.24 9.44
CA LYS A 187 -18.27 -2.53 10.68
C LYS A 187 -17.07 -2.51 11.64
N PRO A 188 -16.83 -1.43 12.39
CA PRO A 188 -15.68 -1.35 13.30
C PRO A 188 -15.59 -2.47 14.35
N ASP A 189 -16.72 -3.05 14.75
CA ASP A 189 -16.83 -4.10 15.77
C ASP A 189 -16.92 -5.52 15.19
N GLU A 190 -16.70 -5.72 13.89
CA GLU A 190 -16.66 -7.06 13.29
C GLU A 190 -15.54 -7.92 13.86
N ASP A 191 -15.71 -9.23 13.73
CA ASP A 191 -14.73 -10.20 14.19
C ASP A 191 -13.46 -10.17 13.34
N ASP A 192 -12.40 -10.70 13.92
CA ASP A 192 -11.10 -10.78 13.28
C ASP A 192 -11.19 -11.76 12.11
N ASP A 193 -10.72 -11.33 10.95
CA ASP A 193 -10.71 -12.07 9.70
C ASP A 193 -9.32 -11.94 9.05
N TYR A 194 -9.06 -12.74 8.02
CA TYR A 194 -7.85 -12.61 7.21
C TYR A 194 -7.74 -11.23 6.54
N PHE A 195 -8.88 -10.63 6.17
CA PHE A 195 -8.91 -9.38 5.42
C PHE A 195 -9.04 -8.12 6.28
N ASN A 196 -8.95 -8.20 7.61
CA ASN A 196 -9.07 -7.03 8.47
C ASN A 196 -8.04 -7.03 9.61
N LEU A 197 -7.78 -5.85 10.19
CA LEU A 197 -6.96 -5.78 11.38
C LEU A 197 -7.72 -6.28 12.60
N GLY A 198 -7.01 -7.00 13.48
CA GLY A 198 -7.57 -7.50 14.72
C GLY A 198 -8.19 -6.40 15.58
N LYS A 199 -9.32 -6.68 16.22
CA LYS A 199 -10.20 -5.71 16.89
C LYS A 199 -9.48 -4.75 17.83
N SER A 200 -8.52 -5.24 18.63
CA SER A 200 -7.76 -4.39 19.56
C SER A 200 -6.88 -3.38 18.83
N VAL A 201 -6.17 -3.82 17.79
CA VAL A 201 -5.27 -2.96 17.00
C VAL A 201 -6.08 -1.97 16.17
N ARG A 202 -7.19 -2.42 15.57
CA ARG A 202 -8.16 -1.58 14.87
C ARG A 202 -8.66 -0.44 15.75
N GLN A 203 -9.09 -0.73 16.98
CA GLN A 203 -9.58 0.28 17.92
C GLN A 203 -8.50 1.32 18.24
N GLU A 204 -7.28 0.86 18.54
CA GLU A 204 -6.15 1.75 18.81
C GLU A 204 -5.88 2.71 17.64
N ILE A 205 -5.77 2.19 16.41
CA ILE A 205 -5.48 3.00 15.22
C ILE A 205 -6.64 3.96 14.91
N MET A 206 -7.89 3.47 15.00
CA MET A 206 -9.07 4.31 14.80
C MET A 206 -9.13 5.47 15.79
N GLU A 207 -8.79 5.25 17.06
CA GLU A 207 -8.73 6.32 18.05
C GLU A 207 -7.63 7.34 17.72
N LYS A 208 -6.44 6.89 17.32
CA LYS A 208 -5.35 7.77 16.87
C LYS A 208 -5.80 8.63 15.69
N PHE A 209 -6.41 8.02 14.68
CA PHE A 209 -6.91 8.70 13.48
C PHE A 209 -8.02 9.69 13.80
N HIS A 210 -8.99 9.30 14.63
CA HIS A 210 -10.08 10.19 15.04
C HIS A 210 -9.56 11.41 15.80
N LYS A 211 -8.62 11.23 16.75
CA LYS A 211 -7.98 12.33 17.48
C LYS A 211 -7.22 13.29 16.55
N ALA A 212 -6.62 12.77 15.48
CA ALA A 212 -5.92 13.56 14.47
C ALA A 212 -6.84 14.17 13.38
N GLY A 213 -8.14 13.89 13.41
CA GLY A 213 -9.08 14.36 12.38
C GLY A 213 -8.90 13.68 11.02
N ILE A 214 -8.37 12.46 11.00
CA ILE A 214 -8.30 11.61 9.80
C ILE A 214 -9.65 10.92 9.60
N PHE A 215 -10.23 11.09 8.42
CA PHE A 215 -11.51 10.48 8.04
C PHE A 215 -11.43 9.69 6.72
N SER A 216 -10.24 9.53 6.16
CA SER A 216 -10.01 8.83 4.89
C SER A 216 -8.80 7.92 5.03
N ASN A 217 -9.07 6.63 4.99
CA ASN A 217 -8.11 5.52 5.03
C ASN A 217 -8.49 4.59 3.87
N PHE A 218 -7.51 4.30 3.03
CA PHE A 218 -7.65 3.61 1.75
C PHE A 218 -6.67 2.45 1.64
#